data_AF-A0AAU2NV96-F1
#
_entry.id   AF-A0AAU2NV96-F1
#
_cell.length_a   1.000
_cell.length_b   1.000
_cell.length_c   1.000
_cell.angle_alpha   90.00
_cell.angle_beta   90.00
_cell.angle_gamma   90.00
#
_symmetry.space_group_name_H-M   'P 1'
#
loop_
_entity.id
_entity.type
_entity.pdbx_description
1 polymer ?
#
loop_
_entity_poly.entity_id
_entity_poly.type
_entity_poly.pdbx_seq_one_letter_code
_entity_poly.pdbx_strand_id
1 'polypeptide(L)'
;MTCAVAWQPKGGVAAVQVEVRQEDESGHRSSLEDLAGKASGGGAGKLDFGDGTDAWLRLGFFPTVLLRCDGAGQSRPGAVYRRIDISGDLTLSGLSDRRRAQAYVDLAHRTAGEIVRREGCTGVHLADRAPAVPAPAS
;
A
#
# COMPACT_ATOMS: atom_id res chain seq x y z
N MET A 1 -16.14 0.09 3.58
CA MET A 1 -15.96 -1.21 4.29
C MET A 1 -14.47 -1.41 4.50
N THR A 2 -14.07 -1.81 5.70
CA THR A 2 -12.66 -2.05 6.06
C THR A 2 -12.48 -3.55 6.29
N CYS A 3 -11.55 -4.16 5.57
CA CYS A 3 -11.13 -5.53 5.78
C CYS A 3 -9.68 -5.51 6.24
N ALA A 4 -9.40 -6.05 7.42
CA ALA A 4 -8.04 -6.19 7.93
C ALA A 4 -7.72 -7.66 8.17
N VAL A 5 -6.55 -8.09 7.72
CA VAL A 5 -5.98 -9.39 8.06
C VAL A 5 -4.67 -9.13 8.80
N ALA A 6 -4.59 -9.63 10.02
CA ALA A 6 -3.37 -9.58 10.83
C ALA A 6 -2.84 -11.00 11.00
N TRP A 7 -1.53 -11.16 10.81
CA TRP A 7 -0.84 -12.41 11.12
C TRP A 7 -0.06 -12.23 12.42
N GLN A 8 -0.21 -13.20 13.33
CA GLN A 8 0.51 -13.24 14.61
C GLN A 8 1.28 -14.56 14.70
N PRO A 9 2.60 -14.53 14.96
CA PRO A 9 3.32 -15.74 15.36
C PRO A 9 2.83 -16.19 16.74
N LYS A 10 2.89 -17.51 17.01
CA LYS A 10 2.58 -18.07 18.34
C LYS A 10 3.52 -17.46 19.39
N GLY A 11 3.08 -16.42 20.08
CA GLY A 11 3.77 -15.81 21.23
C GLY A 11 4.06 -14.31 21.18
N GLY A 12 3.46 -13.50 20.29
CA GLY A 12 3.74 -12.06 20.23
C GLY A 12 2.61 -11.17 19.71
N VAL A 13 2.89 -9.86 19.66
CA VAL A 13 2.07 -8.81 19.00
C VAL A 13 1.95 -9.12 17.50
N ALA A 14 0.95 -8.58 16.80
CA ALA A 14 0.82 -8.77 15.35
C ALA A 14 2.10 -8.38 14.61
N ALA A 15 2.71 -9.35 13.93
CA ALA A 15 3.96 -9.13 13.23
C ALA A 15 3.74 -8.41 11.90
N VAL A 16 2.59 -8.62 11.26
CA VAL A 16 2.14 -7.83 10.10
C VAL A 16 0.64 -7.66 10.16
N GLN A 17 0.20 -6.45 9.86
CA GLN A 17 -1.18 -6.13 9.55
C GLN A 17 -1.27 -5.60 8.12
N VAL A 18 -2.18 -6.19 7.35
CA VAL A 18 -2.60 -5.74 6.02
C VAL A 18 -4.02 -5.23 6.16
N GLU A 19 -4.21 -3.92 5.98
CA GLU A 19 -5.52 -3.30 5.99
C GLU A 19 -5.89 -2.88 4.57
N VAL A 20 -7.07 -3.30 4.12
CA VAL A 20 -7.65 -2.91 2.84
C VAL A 20 -8.95 -2.15 3.11
N ARG A 21 -8.98 -0.90 2.67
CA ARG A 21 -10.12 0.00 2.80
C ARG A 21 -10.66 0.38 1.44
N GLN A 22 -11.97 0.35 1.33
CA GLN A 22 -12.67 0.96 0.21
C GLN A 22 -12.88 2.45 0.49
N GLU A 23 -12.44 3.30 -0.44
CA GLU A 23 -12.57 4.75 -0.36
C GLU A 23 -13.42 5.28 -1.52
N ASP A 24 -14.18 6.34 -1.24
CA ASP A 24 -14.78 7.17 -2.28
C ASP A 24 -13.76 8.23 -2.76
N GLU A 25 -14.18 9.08 -3.69
CA GLU A 25 -13.29 10.10 -4.26
C GLU A 25 -12.84 11.16 -3.22
N SER A 26 -13.71 11.48 -2.26
CA SER A 26 -13.38 12.44 -1.19
C SER A 26 -12.34 11.86 -0.23
N GLY A 27 -12.55 10.62 0.20
CA GLY A 27 -11.62 9.86 1.03
C GLY A 27 -10.28 9.66 0.33
N HIS A 28 -10.29 9.32 -0.96
CA HIS A 28 -9.07 9.20 -1.75
C HIS A 28 -8.30 10.52 -1.83
N ARG A 29 -8.97 11.63 -2.10
CA ARG A 29 -8.33 12.96 -2.12
C ARG A 29 -7.71 13.32 -0.77
N SER A 30 -8.43 13.07 0.32
CA SER A 30 -7.91 13.27 1.67
C SER A 30 -6.69 12.37 1.97
N SER A 31 -6.71 11.12 1.52
CA SER A 31 -5.57 10.19 1.60
C SER A 31 -4.36 10.72 0.82
N LEU A 32 -4.57 11.24 -0.40
CA LEU A 32 -3.50 11.85 -1.21
C LEU A 32 -2.89 13.07 -0.51
N GLU A 33 -3.72 13.96 0.02
CA GLU A 33 -3.27 15.16 0.75
C GLU A 33 -2.46 14.80 2.00
N ASP A 34 -2.92 13.83 2.80
CA ASP A 34 -2.19 13.33 3.97
C ASP A 34 -0.83 12.72 3.60
N LEU A 35 -0.78 11.91 2.55
CA LEU A 35 0.45 11.27 2.09
C LEU A 35 1.42 12.27 1.46
N ALA A 36 0.92 13.24 0.69
CA ALA A 36 1.72 14.32 0.12
C ALA A 36 2.29 15.25 1.21
N GLY A 37 1.50 15.57 2.24
CA GLY A 37 1.96 16.33 3.40
C GLY A 37 3.10 15.61 4.13
N LYS A 38 2.98 14.29 4.31
CA LYS A 38 4.04 13.46 4.91
C LYS A 38 5.29 13.37 4.06
N ALA A 39 5.14 13.30 2.73
CA ALA A 39 6.27 13.29 1.80
C ALA A 39 7.05 14.61 1.84
N SER A 40 6.34 15.74 1.90
CA SER A 40 6.92 17.08 1.97
C SER A 40 7.74 17.30 3.25
N GLY A 41 7.39 16.63 4.34
CA GLY A 41 8.16 16.63 5.59
C GLY A 41 9.34 15.66 5.62
N GLY A 42 9.70 15.03 4.50
CA GLY A 42 10.76 14.00 4.43
C GLY A 42 10.37 12.64 5.05
N GLY A 43 9.12 12.50 5.49
CA GLY A 43 8.61 11.31 6.17
C GLY A 43 8.03 10.25 5.24
N ALA A 44 7.91 10.51 3.94
CA ALA A 44 7.45 9.52 2.97
C ALA A 44 8.12 9.66 1.59
N GLY A 45 8.45 8.53 0.96
CA GLY A 45 8.95 8.47 -0.42
C GLY A 45 7.91 7.90 -1.38
N LYS A 46 7.71 8.50 -2.56
CA LYS A 46 6.79 7.96 -3.58
C LYS A 46 7.34 6.64 -4.12
N LEU A 47 6.46 5.66 -4.29
CA LEU A 47 6.75 4.37 -4.89
C LEU A 47 6.03 4.28 -6.24
N ASP A 48 6.70 3.73 -7.25
CA ASP A 48 6.10 3.49 -8.55
C ASP A 48 5.61 2.05 -8.63
N PHE A 49 4.29 1.87 -8.47
CA PHE A 49 3.62 0.57 -8.60
C PHE A 49 3.04 0.35 -9.99
N GLY A 50 3.18 1.32 -10.92
CA GLY A 50 2.56 1.31 -12.23
C GLY A 50 1.33 2.22 -12.35
N ASP A 51 0.65 2.15 -13.49
CA ASP A 51 -0.42 3.07 -13.85
C ASP A 51 -1.69 2.84 -13.02
N GLY A 52 -2.43 3.93 -12.77
CA GLY A 52 -3.65 3.88 -11.95
C GLY A 52 -3.39 3.60 -10.46
N THR A 53 -2.14 3.76 -10.03
CA THR A 53 -1.72 3.60 -8.64
C THR A 53 -1.09 4.85 -8.08
N ASP A 54 -1.23 4.99 -6.77
CA ASP A 54 -0.63 6.05 -5.99
C ASP A 54 -0.07 5.42 -4.72
N ALA A 55 1.25 5.37 -4.58
CA ALA A 55 1.91 4.62 -3.52
C ALA A 55 3.03 5.42 -2.84
N TRP A 56 3.15 5.23 -1.53
CA TRP A 56 4.15 5.89 -0.69
C TRP A 56 4.70 4.96 0.36
N LEU A 57 5.99 5.12 0.67
CA LEU A 57 6.66 4.49 1.79
C LEU A 57 6.67 5.44 2.99
N ARG A 58 5.80 5.23 3.97
CA ARG A 58 5.69 6.05 5.18
C ARG A 58 6.74 5.66 6.21
N LEU A 59 7.36 6.66 6.84
CA LEU A 59 8.44 6.52 7.81
C LEU A 59 9.64 5.72 7.27
N GLY A 60 9.76 5.56 5.96
CA GLY A 60 10.79 4.70 5.34
C GLY A 60 10.54 3.20 5.45
N PHE A 61 9.39 2.75 5.97
CA PHE A 61 9.10 1.32 6.19
C PHE A 61 7.76 0.85 5.66
N PHE A 62 6.70 1.64 5.87
CA PHE A 62 5.34 1.15 5.76
C PHE A 62 4.68 1.66 4.49
N PRO A 63 4.47 0.81 3.47
CA PRO A 63 3.82 1.23 2.25
C PRO A 63 2.32 1.45 2.47
N THR A 64 1.84 2.54 1.89
CA THR A 64 0.43 2.75 1.58
C THR A 64 0.29 2.76 0.06
N VAL A 65 -0.66 1.99 -0.47
CA VAL A 65 -0.96 1.91 -1.91
C VAL A 65 -2.44 2.24 -2.12
N LEU A 66 -2.72 3.16 -3.03
CA LEU A 66 -4.05 3.52 -3.49
C LEU A 66 -4.22 2.99 -4.91
N LEU A 67 -5.29 2.24 -5.13
CA LEU A 67 -5.65 1.68 -6.43
C LEU A 67 -6.97 2.30 -6.89
N ARG A 68 -7.02 2.72 -8.15
CA ARG A 68 -8.24 3.20 -8.78
C ARG A 68 -9.00 2.04 -9.46
N CYS A 69 -10.02 1.53 -8.79
CA CYS A 69 -10.74 0.31 -9.18
C CYS A 69 -12.09 0.56 -9.89
N ASP A 70 -12.36 1.77 -10.37
CA ASP A 70 -13.50 2.06 -11.21
C ASP A 70 -13.31 1.49 -12.63
N GLY A 71 -13.83 0.28 -12.84
CA GLY A 71 -14.12 -0.21 -14.16
C GLY A 71 -15.29 0.58 -14.76
N ALA A 72 -15.13 1.05 -16.00
CA ALA A 72 -16.25 1.56 -16.80
C ALA A 72 -17.39 0.53 -16.79
N GLY A 73 -18.48 0.80 -16.05
CA GLY A 73 -19.63 -0.10 -15.94
C GLY A 73 -20.18 -0.35 -14.53
N GLN A 74 -19.54 0.14 -13.46
CA GLN A 74 -20.11 0.00 -12.11
C GLN A 74 -21.05 1.17 -11.76
N SER A 75 -22.35 0.88 -11.65
CA SER A 75 -23.45 1.83 -11.37
C SER A 75 -23.42 2.47 -9.97
N ARG A 76 -22.31 2.39 -9.22
CA ARG A 76 -22.19 2.90 -7.85
C ARG A 76 -21.08 3.95 -7.75
N PRO A 77 -21.41 5.24 -7.61
CA PRO A 77 -20.44 6.35 -7.63
C PRO A 77 -19.64 6.53 -6.33
N GLY A 78 -19.75 5.65 -5.33
CA GLY A 78 -19.28 5.92 -3.97
C GLY A 78 -18.09 5.09 -3.47
N ALA A 79 -17.40 4.33 -4.32
CA ALA A 79 -16.50 3.26 -3.84
C ALA A 79 -15.40 2.88 -4.82
N VAL A 80 -14.76 3.88 -5.38
CA VAL A 80 -13.92 3.74 -6.58
C VAL A 80 -12.45 3.43 -6.28
N TYR A 81 -12.00 3.55 -5.04
CA TYR A 81 -10.60 3.31 -4.67
C TYR A 81 -10.43 2.17 -3.67
N ARG A 82 -9.26 1.52 -3.72
CA ARG A 82 -8.77 0.60 -2.69
C ARG A 82 -7.50 1.15 -2.08
N ARG A 83 -7.55 1.43 -0.79
CA ARG A 83 -6.38 1.78 0.02
C ARG A 83 -5.86 0.54 0.72
N ILE A 84 -4.58 0.27 0.54
CA ILE A 84 -3.85 -0.83 1.16
C ILE A 84 -2.81 -0.21 2.08
N ASP A 85 -2.91 -0.47 3.37
CA ASP A 85 -1.91 -0.06 4.36
C ASP A 85 -1.24 -1.32 4.92
N ILE A 86 0.10 -1.39 4.82
CA ILE A 86 0.90 -2.44 5.45
C ILE A 86 1.57 -1.86 6.69
N SER A 87 1.43 -2.53 7.82
CA SER A 87 2.03 -2.12 9.08
C SER A 87 2.40 -3.33 9.94
N GLY A 88 3.04 -3.07 11.07
CA GLY A 88 3.41 -4.11 12.04
C GLY A 88 4.91 -4.17 12.28
N ASP A 89 5.29 -5.13 13.12
CA ASP A 89 6.67 -5.40 13.46
C ASP A 89 6.98 -6.84 13.05
N LEU A 90 7.36 -7.05 11.78
CA LEU A 90 7.93 -8.35 11.44
C LEU A 90 9.19 -8.45 12.30
N THR A 91 9.23 -9.46 13.16
CA THR A 91 10.45 -9.92 13.82
C THR A 91 11.40 -10.50 12.77
N LEU A 92 11.91 -9.64 11.88
CA LEU A 92 13.00 -9.88 10.95
C LEU A 92 14.30 -9.55 11.68
N SER A 93 14.51 -10.18 12.83
CA SER A 93 15.76 -10.07 13.55
C SER A 93 16.92 -10.36 12.60
N GLY A 94 17.83 -9.40 12.45
CA GLY A 94 19.00 -9.50 11.56
C GLY A 94 18.80 -8.95 10.13
N LEU A 95 17.62 -8.47 9.74
CA LEU A 95 17.46 -7.73 8.48
C LEU A 95 17.71 -6.23 8.67
N SER A 96 18.43 -5.63 7.72
CA SER A 96 18.57 -4.18 7.66
C SER A 96 17.24 -3.51 7.38
N ASP A 97 17.10 -2.25 7.79
CA ASP A 97 15.90 -1.43 7.59
C ASP A 97 15.41 -1.45 6.15
N ARG A 98 16.33 -1.32 5.19
CA ARG A 98 16.04 -1.40 3.77
C ARG A 98 15.42 -2.75 3.38
N ARG A 99 15.95 -3.87 3.88
CA ARG A 99 15.40 -5.21 3.59
C ARG A 99 14.04 -5.40 4.22
N ARG A 100 13.80 -4.81 5.41
CA ARG A 100 12.48 -4.82 6.05
C ARG A 100 11.46 -4.01 5.25
N ALA A 101 11.82 -2.79 4.86
CA ALA A 101 10.99 -1.94 4.01
C ALA A 101 10.68 -2.63 2.67
N GLN A 102 11.67 -3.26 2.04
CA GLN A 102 11.45 -4.01 0.79
C GLN A 102 10.44 -5.14 1.00
N ALA A 103 10.55 -5.91 2.08
CA ALA A 103 9.59 -6.99 2.36
C ALA A 103 8.15 -6.49 2.51
N TYR A 104 7.95 -5.31 3.12
CA TYR A 104 6.63 -4.69 3.19
C TYR A 104 6.14 -4.21 1.82
N VAL A 105 7.01 -3.60 1.01
CA VAL A 105 6.69 -3.16 -0.36
C VAL A 105 6.31 -4.34 -1.25
N ASP A 106 7.04 -5.46 -1.15
CA ASP A 106 6.73 -6.70 -1.86
C ASP A 106 5.38 -7.28 -1.42
N LEU A 107 5.04 -7.18 -0.13
CA LEU A 107 3.75 -7.61 0.38
C LEU A 107 2.62 -6.73 -0.16
N ALA A 108 2.79 -5.40 -0.13
CA ALA A 108 1.83 -4.47 -0.68
C ALA A 108 1.57 -4.72 -2.17
N HIS A 109 2.62 -5.02 -2.94
CA HIS A 109 2.52 -5.31 -4.38
C HIS A 109 1.74 -6.59 -4.64
N ARG A 110 2.01 -7.67 -3.90
CA ARG A 110 1.22 -8.91 -4.00
C ARG A 110 -0.23 -8.70 -3.61
N THR A 111 -0.50 -7.95 -2.54
CA THR A 111 -1.87 -7.62 -2.12
C THR A 111 -2.60 -6.80 -3.18
N ALA A 112 -1.94 -5.81 -3.77
CA ALA A 112 -2.49 -5.02 -4.87
C ALA A 112 -2.84 -5.91 -6.08
N GLY A 113 -1.92 -6.82 -6.47
CA GLY A 113 -2.16 -7.75 -7.57
C GLY A 113 -3.38 -8.65 -7.34
N GLU A 114 -3.55 -9.15 -6.12
CA GLU A 114 -4.73 -9.94 -5.76
C GLU A 114 -6.03 -9.12 -5.82
N ILE A 115 -6.01 -7.86 -5.41
CA ILE A 115 -7.18 -6.96 -5.50
C ILE A 115 -7.52 -6.68 -6.95
N VAL A 116 -6.55 -6.27 -7.77
CA VAL A 116 -6.75 -5.98 -9.20
C VAL A 116 -7.35 -7.20 -9.91
N ARG A 117 -6.81 -8.40 -9.64
CA ARG A 117 -7.28 -9.66 -10.21
C ARG A 117 -8.70 -10.04 -9.78
N ARG A 118 -9.06 -9.83 -8.50
CA ARG A 118 -10.36 -10.24 -7.96
C ARG A 118 -11.48 -9.23 -8.24
N GLU A 119 -11.15 -7.95 -8.22
CA GLU A 119 -12.13 -6.86 -8.32
C GLU A 119 -12.24 -6.29 -9.73
N GLY A 120 -11.31 -6.64 -10.64
CA GLY A 120 -11.36 -6.21 -12.03
C GLY A 120 -11.10 -4.71 -12.19
N CYS A 121 -10.06 -4.20 -11.52
CA CYS A 121 -9.66 -2.79 -11.57
C CYS A 121 -9.04 -2.45 -12.95
N THR A 122 -9.87 -2.24 -13.98
CA THR A 122 -9.40 -2.15 -15.39
C THR A 122 -8.52 -0.95 -15.69
N GLY A 123 -8.53 0.08 -14.85
CA GLY A 123 -7.65 1.25 -14.97
C GLY A 123 -6.30 1.10 -14.26
N VAL A 124 -6.02 -0.07 -13.66
CA VAL A 124 -4.79 -0.32 -12.90
C VAL A 124 -3.91 -1.30 -13.66
N HIS A 125 -2.66 -0.87 -13.91
CA HIS A 125 -1.62 -1.71 -14.50
C HIS A 125 -0.43 -1.75 -13.54
N LEU A 126 -0.35 -2.81 -12.75
CA LEU A 126 0.77 -2.97 -11.83
C LEU A 126 2.05 -3.31 -12.59
N ALA A 127 3.17 -2.74 -12.16
CA ALA A 127 4.48 -3.15 -12.62
C ALA A 127 4.71 -4.65 -12.35
N ASP A 128 5.51 -5.31 -13.19
CA ASP A 128 5.79 -6.76 -13.08
C ASP A 128 6.37 -7.18 -11.72
N ARG A 129 7.06 -6.26 -11.06
CA ARG A 129 7.68 -6.45 -9.74
C ARG A 129 7.45 -5.23 -8.87
N ALA A 130 7.48 -5.45 -7.56
CA ALA A 130 7.43 -4.36 -6.60
C ALA A 130 8.60 -3.39 -6.79
N PRO A 131 8.39 -2.08 -6.61
CA PRO A 131 9.47 -1.10 -6.72
C PRO A 131 10.54 -1.34 -5.67
N ALA A 132 11.79 -1.07 -6.05
CA ALA A 132 12.91 -1.20 -5.14
C ALA A 132 12.92 -0.03 -4.14
N VAL A 133 13.03 -0.33 -2.85
CA VAL A 133 13.28 0.67 -1.83
C VAL A 133 14.73 1.16 -1.96
N PRO A 134 14.95 2.48 -2.19
CA PRO A 134 16.29 3.03 -2.32
C PRO A 134 17.09 2.87 -1.02
N ALA A 135 18.41 2.84 -1.13
CA ALA A 135 19.26 2.96 0.05
C ALA A 135 19.05 4.35 0.69
N PRO A 136 19.14 4.49 2.02
CA PRO A 136 19.25 5.81 2.61
C PRO A 136 20.46 6.52 1.99
N ALA A 137 20.29 7.81 1.65
CA ALA A 137 21.39 8.63 1.20
C ALA A 137 22.46 8.64 2.30
N SER A 138 23.70 8.34 1.90
CA SER A 138 24.87 8.32 2.80
C SER A 138 25.30 9.73 3.18
#